data_AF-A0A6B3PHX6-F1
#
_entry.id   AF-A0A6B3PHX6-F1
#
_cell.length_a   1.000
_cell.length_b   1.000
_cell.length_c   1.000
_cell.angle_alpha   90.00
_cell.angle_beta   90.00
_cell.angle_gamma   90.00
#
_symmetry.space_group_name_H-M   'P 1'
#
loop_
_entity.id
_entity.type
_entity.pdbx_description
1 polymer ?
#
loop_
_entity_poly.entity_id
_entity_poly.type
_entity_poly.pdbx_seq_one_letter_code
_entity_poly.pdbx_strand_id
1 'polypeptide(L)'
;MYSCQQVLVAQNPELIAILTFLCEESHKLTNMGIYYGRQLFFKSHKTLGKFDLEKVYKRNYHYKVLHSQAAQQILRTVAESFRSYYGLIKAYNEGTIEHRPRIPN
;
A
#
# COMPACT_ATOMS: atom_id res chain seq x y z
N MET A 1 -0.75 -25.68 29.63
CA MET A 1 0.56 -25.37 29.00
C MET A 1 0.31 -25.38 27.50
N TYR A 2 0.21 -24.21 26.85
CA TYR A 2 -0.03 -24.16 25.41
C TYR A 2 1.29 -24.42 24.69
N SER A 3 1.50 -25.65 24.22
CA SER A 3 2.58 -25.94 23.28
C SER A 3 2.24 -25.32 21.93
N CYS A 4 3.06 -24.39 21.46
CA CYS A 4 2.95 -23.85 20.11
C CYS A 4 3.69 -24.79 19.15
N GLN A 5 2.98 -25.35 18.17
CA GLN A 5 3.61 -26.05 17.06
C GLN A 5 4.36 -25.03 16.20
N GLN A 6 5.68 -25.15 16.09
CA GLN A 6 6.44 -24.36 15.13
C GLN A 6 6.13 -24.86 13.72
N VAL A 7 5.39 -24.06 12.95
CA VAL A 7 5.21 -24.30 11.51
C VAL A 7 6.44 -23.71 10.81
N LEU A 8 7.44 -24.56 10.55
CA LEU A 8 8.67 -24.18 9.87
C LEU A 8 8.40 -24.05 8.36
N VAL A 9 8.10 -22.83 7.91
CA VAL A 9 7.86 -22.51 6.48
C VAL A 9 8.99 -23.00 5.57
N ALA A 10 10.23 -22.99 6.07
CA ALA A 10 11.43 -23.46 5.36
C ALA A 10 11.35 -24.91 4.85
N GLN A 11 10.48 -25.74 5.43
CA GLN A 11 10.38 -27.16 5.11
C GLN A 11 9.40 -27.46 3.97
N ASN A 12 8.66 -26.47 3.47
CA ASN A 12 7.69 -26.65 2.39
C ASN A 12 8.01 -25.72 1.20
N PRO A 13 8.67 -26.22 0.15
CA PRO A 13 9.06 -25.41 -1.01
C PRO A 13 7.85 -24.89 -1.81
N GLU A 14 6.74 -25.62 -1.85
CA GLU A 14 5.51 -25.19 -2.52
C GLU A 14 4.89 -23.99 -1.79
N LEU A 15 4.80 -24.06 -0.46
CA LEU A 15 4.32 -22.95 0.37
C LEU A 15 5.18 -21.70 0.19
N ILE A 16 6.51 -21.86 0.16
CA ILE A 16 7.43 -20.74 -0.09
C ILE A 16 7.15 -20.10 -1.45
N ALA A 17 6.93 -20.90 -2.50
CA ALA A 17 6.63 -20.38 -3.83
C ALA A 17 5.33 -19.57 -3.85
N ILE A 18 4.27 -20.07 -3.20
CA ILE A 18 2.98 -19.38 -3.08
C ILE A 18 3.14 -18.06 -2.32
N LEU A 19 3.82 -18.07 -1.17
CA LEU A 19 4.05 -16.87 -0.36
C LEU A 19 4.87 -15.82 -1.13
N THR A 20 5.92 -16.27 -1.83
CA THR A 20 6.76 -15.40 -2.66
C THR A 20 5.92 -14.71 -3.74
N PHE A 21 5.09 -15.49 -4.46
CA PHE A 21 4.18 -14.95 -5.45
C PHE A 21 3.22 -13.92 -4.86
N LEU A 22 2.59 -14.21 -3.71
CA LEU A 22 1.68 -13.25 -3.05
C LEU A 22 2.39 -11.96 -2.63
N CYS A 23 3.63 -12.05 -2.13
CA CYS A 23 4.45 -10.89 -1.78
C CYS A 23 4.79 -10.04 -3.00
N GLU A 24 5.16 -10.67 -4.13
CA GLU A 24 5.43 -9.96 -5.38
C GLU A 24 4.20 -9.23 -5.91
N GLU A 25 3.05 -9.90 -5.92
CA GLU A 25 1.79 -9.32 -6.41
C GLU A 25 1.30 -8.18 -5.51
N SER A 26 1.46 -8.33 -4.19
CA SER A 26 1.22 -7.27 -3.20
C SER A 26 2.11 -6.04 -3.44
N HIS A 27 3.41 -6.27 -3.71
CA HIS A 27 4.36 -5.20 -3.96
C HIS A 27 4.03 -4.47 -5.28
N LYS A 28 3.67 -5.20 -6.35
CA LYS A 28 3.20 -4.61 -7.61
C LYS A 28 1.95 -3.75 -7.39
N LEU A 29 0.96 -4.25 -6.65
CA LEU A 29 -0.26 -3.50 -6.34
C LEU A 29 0.04 -2.23 -5.51
N THR A 30 0.96 -2.31 -4.56
CA THR A 30 1.44 -1.16 -3.78
C THR A 30 2.05 -0.09 -4.69
N ASN A 31 2.97 -0.49 -5.57
CA ASN A 31 3.65 0.41 -6.51
C ASN A 31 2.66 1.09 -7.46
N MET A 32 1.64 0.36 -7.93
CA MET A 32 0.55 0.94 -8.73
C MET A 32 -0.24 1.99 -7.94
N GLY A 33 -0.61 1.69 -6.69
CA GLY A 33 -1.29 2.63 -5.81
C GLY A 33 -0.49 3.91 -5.59
N ILE A 34 0.82 3.79 -5.35
CA ILE A 34 1.71 4.93 -5.13
C ILE A 34 1.86 5.76 -6.41
N TYR A 35 2.06 5.10 -7.55
CA TYR A 35 2.14 5.75 -8.85
C TYR A 35 0.87 6.59 -9.11
N TYR A 36 -0.31 6.02 -8.92
CA TYR A 36 -1.57 6.74 -9.12
C TYR A 36 -1.75 7.90 -8.15
N GLY A 37 -1.42 7.70 -6.87
CA GLY A 37 -1.45 8.77 -5.87
C GLY A 37 -0.54 9.96 -6.25
N ARG A 38 0.66 9.68 -6.77
CA ARG A 38 1.58 10.71 -7.30
C ARG A 38 1.02 11.41 -8.52
N GLN A 39 0.43 10.68 -9.47
CA GLN A 39 -0.19 11.28 -10.66
C GLN A 39 -1.31 12.25 -10.26
N LEU A 40 -2.19 11.87 -9.33
CA LEU A 40 -3.24 12.75 -8.84
C LEU A 40 -2.70 14.01 -8.17
N PHE A 41 -1.66 13.85 -7.35
CA PHE A 41 -1.06 14.97 -6.62
C PHE A 41 -0.35 15.96 -7.56
N PHE A 42 0.52 15.47 -8.45
CA PHE A 42 1.34 16.34 -9.31
C PHE A 42 0.61 16.87 -10.53
N LYS A 43 -0.26 16.08 -11.17
CA LYS A 43 -0.91 16.46 -12.43
C LYS A 43 -2.31 17.04 -12.25
N SER A 44 -3.07 16.51 -11.30
CA SER A 44 -4.47 16.91 -11.11
C SER A 44 -4.66 17.84 -9.90
N HIS A 45 -3.62 18.03 -9.08
CA HIS A 45 -3.70 18.75 -7.80
C HIS A 45 -4.86 18.26 -6.90
N LYS A 46 -5.18 16.97 -6.98
CA LYS A 46 -6.24 16.32 -6.21
C LYS A 46 -5.65 15.48 -5.09
N THR A 47 -6.33 15.47 -3.95
CA THR A 47 -6.01 14.59 -2.83
C THR A 47 -6.58 13.20 -3.04
N LEU A 48 -5.84 12.18 -2.62
CA LEU A 48 -6.28 10.79 -2.66
C LEU A 48 -7.20 10.47 -1.48
N GLY A 49 -8.42 9.99 -1.76
CA GLY A 49 -9.37 9.51 -0.77
C GLY A 49 -9.11 8.05 -0.36
N LYS A 50 -9.64 7.67 0.80
CA LYS A 50 -9.44 6.34 1.42
C LYS A 50 -9.79 5.17 0.49
N PHE A 51 -10.86 5.31 -0.30
CA PHE A 51 -11.41 4.22 -1.12
C PHE A 51 -11.12 4.41 -2.62
N ASP A 52 -10.41 5.46 -3.02
CA ASP A 52 -10.23 5.81 -4.42
C ASP A 52 -9.41 4.75 -5.16
N LEU A 53 -8.32 4.29 -4.54
CA LEU A 53 -7.48 3.24 -5.10
C LEU A 53 -8.23 1.93 -5.27
N GLU A 54 -9.07 1.54 -4.30
CA GLU A 54 -9.89 0.33 -4.40
C GLU A 54 -10.82 0.40 -5.61
N LYS A 55 -11.48 1.53 -5.84
CA LYS A 55 -12.37 1.73 -6.99
C LYS A 55 -11.64 1.63 -8.31
N VAL A 56 -10.43 2.19 -8.39
CA VAL A 56 -9.59 2.18 -9.60
C VAL A 56 -9.07 0.77 -9.90
N TYR A 57 -8.58 0.07 -8.88
CA TYR A 57 -7.84 -1.19 -9.07
C TYR A 57 -8.66 -2.46 -8.83
N LYS A 58 -9.94 -2.39 -8.45
CA LYS A 58 -10.79 -3.58 -8.22
C LYS A 58 -10.79 -4.60 -9.37
N ARG A 59 -10.61 -4.14 -10.62
CA ARG A 59 -10.59 -5.00 -11.82
C ARG A 59 -9.18 -5.41 -12.25
N ASN A 60 -8.14 -4.87 -11.62
CA ASN A 60 -6.74 -5.16 -11.95
C ASN A 60 -6.36 -6.61 -11.61
N TYR A 61 -5.42 -7.17 -12.38
CA TYR A 61 -4.93 -8.52 -12.20
C TYR A 61 -4.33 -8.74 -10.80
N HIS A 62 -3.38 -7.89 -10.39
CA HIS A 62 -2.69 -8.00 -9.09
C HIS A 62 -3.66 -7.88 -7.91
N TYR A 63 -4.73 -7.09 -8.07
CA TYR A 63 -5.80 -7.02 -7.08
C TYR A 63 -6.59 -8.33 -6.98
N LYS A 64 -6.96 -8.93 -8.11
CA LYS A 64 -7.79 -10.13 -8.16
C LYS A 64 -7.06 -11.41 -7.75
N VAL A 65 -5.74 -11.44 -7.91
CA VAL A 65 -4.90 -12.56 -7.47
C VAL A 65 -4.87 -12.67 -5.95
N LEU A 66 -4.98 -11.54 -5.25
CA LEU A 66 -5.02 -11.48 -3.79
C LEU A 66 -6.44 -11.69 -3.26
N HIS A 67 -6.54 -12.19 -2.03
CA HIS A 67 -7.81 -12.17 -1.32
C HIS A 67 -8.31 -10.72 -1.17
N SER A 68 -9.62 -10.52 -1.36
CA SER A 68 -10.22 -9.17 -1.46
C SER A 68 -9.86 -8.26 -0.29
N GLN A 69 -9.92 -8.77 0.94
CA GLN A 69 -9.57 -8.00 2.15
C GLN A 69 -8.09 -7.59 2.17
N ALA A 70 -7.19 -8.47 1.74
CA ALA A 70 -5.76 -8.18 1.70
C ALA A 70 -5.46 -7.10 0.64
N ALA A 71 -6.04 -7.23 -0.56
CA ALA A 71 -5.89 -6.25 -1.63
C ALA A 71 -6.41 -4.87 -1.23
N GLN A 72 -7.56 -4.80 -0.55
CA GLN A 72 -8.11 -3.55 -0.01
C GLN A 72 -7.18 -2.93 1.02
N GLN A 73 -6.66 -3.74 1.95
CA GLN A 73 -5.78 -3.23 3.00
C GLN A 73 -4.48 -2.66 2.43
N ILE A 74 -3.87 -3.31 1.44
CA ILE A 74 -2.69 -2.81 0.72
C ILE A 74 -2.95 -1.41 0.16
N LEU A 75 -4.05 -1.23 -0.56
CA LEU A 75 -4.41 0.06 -1.16
C LEU A 75 -4.78 1.11 -0.11
N ARG A 76 -5.41 0.72 1.00
CA ARG A 76 -5.71 1.64 2.13
C ARG A 76 -4.44 2.13 2.81
N THR A 77 -3.46 1.26 3.03
CA THR A 77 -2.16 1.65 3.60
C THR A 77 -1.44 2.66 2.72
N VAL A 78 -1.53 2.51 1.39
CA VAL A 78 -1.05 3.55 0.46
C VAL A 78 -1.83 4.85 0.65
N ALA A 79 -3.16 4.81 0.67
CA ALA A 79 -3.99 6.01 0.84
C ALA A 79 -3.72 6.73 2.18
N GLU A 80 -3.51 5.98 3.26
CA GLU A 80 -3.14 6.49 4.59
C GLU A 80 -1.77 7.17 4.57
N SER A 81 -0.80 6.60 3.85
CA SER A 81 0.53 7.21 3.66
C SER A 81 0.43 8.57 2.96
N PHE A 82 -0.41 8.69 1.92
CA PHE A 82 -0.67 9.98 1.27
C PHE A 82 -1.41 10.95 2.20
N ARG A 83 -2.40 10.49 2.97
CA ARG A 83 -3.10 11.33 3.95
C ARG A 83 -2.14 11.90 4.99
N SER A 84 -1.22 11.08 5.49
CA SER A 84 -0.15 11.53 6.40
C SER A 84 0.74 12.58 5.74
N TYR A 85 1.20 12.33 4.52
CA TYR A 85 1.99 13.29 3.74
C TYR A 85 1.27 14.64 3.54
N TYR A 86 -0.03 14.63 3.25
CA TYR A 86 -0.82 15.86 3.12
C TYR A 86 -0.89 16.66 4.42
N GLY A 87 -0.99 15.98 5.57
CA GLY A 87 -0.91 16.62 6.87
C GLY A 87 0.47 17.24 7.12
N LEU A 88 1.53 16.49 6.83
CA LEU A 88 2.91 16.95 7.02
C LEU A 88 3.26 18.13 6.11
N ILE A 89 2.84 18.14 4.84
CA ILE A 89 3.17 19.25 3.93
C ILE A 89 2.43 20.53 4.35
N LYS A 90 1.21 20.40 4.87
CA LYS A 90 0.48 21.53 5.46
C LYS A 90 1.22 22.07 6.69
N ALA A 91 1.62 21.19 7.60
CA ALA A 91 2.40 21.55 8.79
C ALA A 91 3.72 22.25 8.45
N TYR A 92 4.42 21.78 7.42
CA TYR A 92 5.64 22.39 6.90
C TYR A 92 5.38 23.81 6.33
N ASN A 93 4.31 23.97 5.55
CA ASN A 93 3.94 25.27 5.00
C ASN A 93 3.51 26.27 6.08
N GLU A 94 2.97 25.79 7.20
CA GLU A 94 2.62 26.60 8.38
C GLU A 94 3.82 26.89 9.29
N GLY A 95 5.00 26.32 9.01
CA GLY A 95 6.21 26.49 9.82
C GLY A 95 6.22 25.72 11.14
N THR A 96 5.29 24.78 11.33
CA THR A 96 5.21 23.95 12.56
C THR A 96 6.22 22.80 12.58
N ILE A 97 6.77 22.44 11.42
CA ILE A 97 7.88 21.48 11.29
C ILE A 97 8.98 22.08 10.42
N GLU A 98 10.23 21.79 10.77
CA GLU A 98 11.41 22.34 10.09
C GLU A 98 11.73 21.62 8.77
N HIS A 99 11.48 20.31 8.72
CA HIS A 99 11.88 19.47 7.59
C HIS A 99 10.73 19.24 6.62
N ARG A 100 11.02 19.44 5.33
CA ARG A 100 10.07 19.16 4.26
C ARG A 100 9.81 17.65 4.16
N PRO A 101 8.56 17.18 4.25
CA PRO A 101 8.26 15.76 4.13
C PRO A 101 8.49 15.26 2.71
N ARG A 102 8.89 14.00 2.59
CA ARG A 102 9.01 13.32 1.30
C ARG A 102 7.68 12.67 0.92
N ILE A 103 7.33 12.75 -0.36
CA ILE A 103 6.15 12.06 -0.90
C ILE A 103 6.33 10.52 -0.80
N PRO A 104 5.26 9.74 -0.53
CA PRO A 104 5.32 8.27 -0.50
C PRO A 104 5.98 7.69 -1.77
N ASN A 105 6.86 6.69 -1.61
CA ASN A 105 7.60 6.00 -2.69
C ASN A 105 7.21 4.53 -2.77
#